data_AF-A0A950QD68-F1
#
_entry.id   AF-A0A950QD68-F1
#
_cell.length_a   1.000
_cell.length_b   1.000
_cell.length_c   1.000
_cell.angle_alpha   90.00
_cell.angle_beta   90.00
_cell.angle_gamma   90.00
#
_symmetry.space_group_name_H-M   'P 1'
#
loop_
_entity.id
_entity.type
_entity.pdbx_description
1 polymer ?
#
loop_
_entity_poly.entity_id
_entity_poly.type
_entity_poly.pdbx_seq_one_letter_code
_entity_poly.pdbx_strand_id
1 'polypeptide(L)'
;MKYEPADLRKALAAAPDAKAKWEDLTPVARRDFVMWIEAAKQAETRQRRIERACDMLISGKRRPCCFSIVPLDLHNALKAAPKAKSRWSGLTPDAKRDFIGWVESAKQKEARRRRIDRACALIAAGKATPAD
;
A
#
# COMPACT_ATOMS: atom_id res chain seq x y z
N MET A 1 9.55 9.82 -5.67
CA MET A 1 8.09 9.89 -5.53
C MET A 1 7.74 11.33 -5.19
N LYS A 2 7.29 12.14 -6.16
CA LYS A 2 7.18 13.60 -6.05
C LYS A 2 5.71 14.03 -6.01
N TYR A 3 5.02 13.81 -4.89
CA TYR A 3 3.89 14.67 -4.50
C TYR A 3 3.40 14.28 -3.10
N GLU A 4 3.93 14.94 -2.08
CA GLU A 4 3.30 14.96 -0.77
C GLU A 4 2.69 16.36 -0.62
N PRO A 5 1.37 16.49 -0.42
CA PRO A 5 0.73 17.80 -0.29
C PRO A 5 1.30 18.61 0.88
N ALA A 6 1.44 19.93 0.69
CA ALA A 6 2.10 20.80 1.67
C ALA A 6 1.37 20.85 3.03
N ASP A 7 0.04 20.78 3.00
CA ASP A 7 -0.83 20.72 4.18
C ASP A 7 -0.68 19.38 4.93
N LEU A 8 -0.63 18.25 4.21
CA LEU A 8 -0.32 16.95 4.81
C LEU A 8 1.07 16.95 5.47
N ARG A 9 2.07 17.50 4.78
CA ARG A 9 3.44 17.62 5.32
C ARG A 9 3.48 18.44 6.61
N LYS A 10 2.75 19.56 6.64
CA LYS A 10 2.64 20.42 7.83
C LYS A 10 2.00 19.67 8.99
N ALA A 11 0.92 18.92 8.73
CA ALA A 11 0.26 18.11 9.75
C ALA A 11 1.17 17.00 10.30
N LEU A 12 1.90 16.28 9.43
CA LEU A 12 2.87 15.26 9.84
C LEU A 12 4.04 15.85 10.63
N ALA A 13 4.52 17.05 10.27
CA ALA A 13 5.55 17.73 11.03
C ALA A 13 5.10 18.10 12.45
N ALA A 14 3.80 18.34 12.66
CA ALA A 14 3.22 18.62 13.97
C ALA A 14 2.89 17.36 14.79
N ALA A 15 2.95 16.16 14.19
CA ALA A 15 2.62 14.89 14.83
C ALA A 15 3.74 13.84 14.60
N PRO A 16 4.81 13.84 15.43
CA PRO A 16 5.99 12.99 15.23
C PRO A 16 5.67 11.49 15.10
N ASP A 17 4.73 10.97 15.89
CA ASP A 17 4.33 9.56 15.85
C ASP A 17 3.70 9.18 14.50
N ALA A 18 2.82 10.04 13.98
CA ALA A 18 2.22 9.86 12.66
C ALA A 18 3.28 9.96 11.56
N LYS A 19 4.26 10.86 11.69
CA LYS A 19 5.37 11.01 10.74
C LYS A 19 6.24 9.77 10.68
N ALA A 20 6.61 9.18 11.82
CA ALA A 20 7.38 7.94 11.85
C ALA A 20 6.64 6.81 11.12
N LYS A 21 5.32 6.67 11.37
CA LYS A 21 4.47 5.68 10.69
C LYS A 21 4.33 5.97 9.19
N TRP A 22 4.23 7.24 8.80
CA TRP A 22 4.21 7.67 7.40
C TRP A 22 5.50 7.29 6.66
N GLU A 23 6.65 7.49 7.31
CA GLU A 23 7.97 7.15 6.76
C GLU A 23 8.16 5.63 6.61
N ASP A 24 7.53 4.82 7.46
CA ASP A 24 7.51 3.37 7.35
C ASP A 24 6.53 2.82 6.28
N LEU A 25 5.63 3.65 5.75
CA LEU A 25 4.68 3.21 4.71
C LEU A 25 5.38 2.87 3.39
N THR A 26 4.83 1.85 2.71
CA THR A 26 5.19 1.55 1.33
C THR A 26 4.82 2.75 0.42
N PRO A 27 5.51 2.93 -0.71
CA PRO A 27 5.15 3.97 -1.67
C PRO A 27 3.68 3.92 -2.11
N VAL A 28 3.08 2.73 -2.19
CA VAL A 28 1.67 2.60 -2.59
C VAL A 28 0.74 3.01 -1.46
N ALA A 29 1.07 2.67 -0.22
CA ALA A 29 0.33 3.10 0.96
C ALA A 29 0.31 4.64 1.09
N ARG A 30 1.47 5.31 0.93
CA ARG A 30 1.52 6.79 0.91
C ARG A 30 0.68 7.37 -0.22
N ARG A 31 0.75 6.77 -1.42
CA ARG A 31 -0.03 7.20 -2.59
C ARG A 31 -1.54 7.13 -2.34
N ASP A 32 -2.01 6.09 -1.67
CA ASP A 32 -3.44 5.92 -1.36
C ASP A 32 -3.94 7.01 -0.40
N PHE A 33 -3.17 7.35 0.65
CA PHE A 33 -3.51 8.47 1.53
C PHE A 33 -3.56 9.80 0.77
N VAL A 34 -2.56 10.08 -0.08
CA VAL A 34 -2.54 11.30 -0.89
C VAL A 34 -3.75 11.37 -1.81
N MET A 35 -4.05 10.31 -2.56
CA MET A 35 -5.24 10.26 -3.44
C MET A 35 -6.54 10.41 -2.65
N TRP A 36 -6.65 9.79 -1.47
CA TRP A 36 -7.82 9.94 -0.62
C TRP A 36 -7.98 11.37 -0.11
N ILE A 37 -6.90 12.04 0.28
CA ILE A 37 -6.95 13.45 0.71
C ILE A 37 -7.28 14.38 -0.47
N GLU A 38 -6.70 14.15 -1.65
CA GLU A 38 -6.95 14.94 -2.86
C GLU A 38 -8.35 14.77 -3.45
N ALA A 39 -8.97 13.60 -3.27
CA ALA A 39 -10.35 13.39 -3.68
C ALA A 39 -11.37 14.26 -2.90
N ALA A 40 -10.97 14.89 -1.79
CA ALA A 40 -11.82 15.84 -1.07
C ALA A 40 -11.77 17.22 -1.74
N LYS A 41 -12.82 17.54 -2.51
CA LYS A 41 -12.93 18.83 -3.23
C LYS A 41 -13.21 20.03 -2.31
N GLN A 42 -13.81 19.79 -1.15
CA GLN A 42 -14.11 20.83 -0.16
C GLN A 42 -12.94 20.96 0.84
N ALA A 43 -12.51 22.19 1.12
CA ALA A 43 -11.39 22.47 2.03
C ALA A 43 -11.61 21.88 3.44
N GLU A 44 -12.82 22.00 4.00
CA GLU A 44 -13.17 21.42 5.30
C GLU A 44 -13.02 19.90 5.31
N THR A 45 -13.52 19.22 4.27
CA THR A 45 -13.40 17.76 4.16
C THR A 45 -11.94 17.33 3.99
N ARG A 46 -11.15 18.11 3.24
CA ARG A 46 -9.72 17.86 3.07
C ARG A 46 -8.97 17.95 4.39
N GLN A 47 -9.24 19.00 5.17
CA GLN A 47 -8.66 19.18 6.51
C GLN A 47 -9.02 18.00 7.43
N ARG A 48 -10.30 17.61 7.49
CA ARG A 48 -10.74 16.43 8.25
C ARG A 48 -10.05 15.14 7.81
N ARG A 49 -9.81 14.94 6.50
CA ARG A 49 -9.08 13.76 6.00
C ARG A 49 -7.62 13.77 6.41
N ILE A 50 -6.97 14.93 6.48
CA ILE A 50 -5.58 15.05 6.94
C ILE A 50 -5.47 14.69 8.43
N GLU A 51 -6.33 15.26 9.27
CA GLU A 51 -6.39 14.93 10.70
C GLU A 51 -6.65 13.43 10.90
N ARG A 52 -7.63 12.90 10.16
CA ARG A 52 -7.95 11.47 10.22
C ARG A 52 -6.83 10.58 9.70
N ALA A 53 -6.06 11.02 8.71
CA ALA A 53 -4.88 10.30 8.25
C ALA A 53 -3.84 10.18 9.36
N CYS A 54 -3.59 11.25 10.11
CA CYS A 54 -2.70 11.21 11.28
C CYS A 54 -3.20 10.19 12.33
N ASP A 55 -4.48 10.21 12.70
CA ASP A 55 -5.07 9.21 13.63
C ASP A 55 -4.92 7.77 13.11
N MET A 56 -5.17 7.57 11.82
CA MET A 56 -5.05 6.26 11.17
C MET A 56 -3.61 5.76 11.25
N LEU A 57 -2.63 6.62 10.95
CA LEU A 57 -1.21 6.27 11.04
C LEU A 57 -0.81 5.91 12.46
N ILE A 58 -1.21 6.70 13.45
CA ILE A 58 -0.92 6.47 14.88
C ILE A 58 -1.53 5.13 15.34
N SER A 59 -2.77 4.83 14.91
CA SER A 59 -3.42 3.54 15.18
C SER A 59 -2.86 2.36 14.37
N GLY A 60 -1.78 2.56 13.60
CA GLY A 60 -1.11 1.53 12.83
C GLY A 60 -1.79 1.18 11.51
N LYS A 61 -2.84 1.91 11.11
CA LYS A 61 -3.47 1.73 9.79
C LYS A 61 -2.55 2.26 8.71
N ARG A 62 -2.24 1.39 7.75
CA ARG A 62 -1.34 1.70 6.65
C ARG A 62 -2.05 2.30 5.44
N ARG A 63 -3.38 2.33 5.40
CA ARG A 63 -4.19 2.84 4.28
C ARG A 63 -5.55 3.41 4.74
N PRO A 64 -6.16 4.33 3.98
CA PRO A 64 -7.49 4.86 4.27
C PRO A 64 -8.65 3.96 3.81
N CYS A 65 -8.46 3.08 2.81
CA CYS A 65 -9.46 2.14 2.31
C CYS A 65 -8.87 0.75 2.00
N CYS A 66 -9.69 -0.29 2.06
CA CYS A 66 -9.27 -1.69 1.95
C CYS A 66 -9.49 -2.33 0.56
N PHE A 67 -10.05 -1.59 -0.41
CA PHE A 67 -10.39 -2.16 -1.72
C PHE A 67 -9.15 -2.38 -2.59
N SER A 68 -8.95 -3.58 -3.15
CA SER A 68 -7.83 -3.90 -4.05
C SER A 68 -8.25 -4.82 -5.19
N ILE A 69 -7.85 -4.48 -6.41
CA ILE A 69 -8.01 -5.34 -7.60
C ILE A 69 -6.69 -6.07 -7.84
N VAL A 70 -6.74 -7.40 -7.98
CA VAL A 70 -5.55 -8.21 -8.27
C VAL A 70 -5.30 -8.23 -9.79
N PRO A 71 -4.10 -7.89 -10.28
CA PRO A 71 -3.77 -8.00 -11.69
C PRO A 71 -3.89 -9.45 -12.18
N LEU A 72 -4.41 -9.63 -13.40
CA LEU A 72 -4.72 -10.96 -13.95
C LEU A 72 -3.49 -11.88 -14.02
N ASP A 73 -2.32 -11.35 -14.35
CA ASP A 73 -1.08 -12.12 -14.42
C ASP A 73 -0.56 -12.56 -13.04
N LEU A 74 -0.71 -11.71 -12.02
CA LEU A 74 -0.45 -12.11 -10.64
C LEU A 74 -1.45 -13.17 -10.17
N HIS A 75 -2.74 -13.01 -10.47
CA HIS A 75 -3.77 -14.01 -10.18
C HIS A 75 -3.45 -15.37 -10.81
N ASN A 76 -3.05 -15.38 -12.08
CA ASN A 76 -2.68 -16.61 -12.80
C ASN A 76 -1.43 -17.27 -12.21
N ALA A 77 -0.42 -16.48 -11.83
CA ALA A 77 0.77 -17.00 -11.15
C ALA A 77 0.44 -17.62 -9.79
N LEU A 78 -0.40 -16.96 -8.98
CA LEU A 78 -0.90 -17.52 -7.72
C LEU A 78 -1.68 -18.82 -7.97
N LYS A 79 -2.53 -18.88 -9.00
CA LYS A 79 -3.27 -20.09 -9.36
C LYS A 79 -2.33 -21.27 -9.69
N ALA A 80 -1.18 -21.01 -10.32
CA ALA A 80 -0.17 -22.01 -10.63
C ALA A 80 0.68 -22.46 -9.42
N ALA A 81 0.62 -21.75 -8.29
CA ALA A 81 1.39 -22.04 -7.08
C ALA A 81 0.46 -22.28 -5.86
N PRO A 82 0.01 -23.53 -5.61
CA PRO A 82 -1.01 -23.83 -4.58
C PRO A 82 -0.66 -23.33 -3.18
N LYS A 83 0.60 -23.46 -2.76
CA LYS A 83 1.09 -22.99 -1.45
C LYS A 83 1.04 -21.46 -1.32
N ALA A 84 1.36 -20.74 -2.40
CA ALA A 84 1.25 -19.28 -2.45
C ALA A 84 -0.22 -18.85 -2.48
N LYS A 85 -1.07 -19.53 -3.27
CA LYS A 85 -2.52 -19.26 -3.34
C LYS A 85 -3.21 -19.38 -2.00
N SER A 86 -2.96 -20.49 -1.29
CA SER A 86 -3.55 -20.75 0.02
C SER A 86 -3.21 -19.63 1.01
N ARG A 87 -1.92 -19.25 1.08
CA ARG A 87 -1.47 -18.14 1.94
C ARG A 87 -2.00 -16.79 1.49
N TRP A 88 -2.05 -16.54 0.18
CA TRP A 88 -2.63 -15.33 -0.38
C TRP A 88 -4.06 -15.12 0.10
N SER A 89 -4.91 -16.15 0.11
CA SER A 89 -6.28 -16.04 0.61
C SER A 89 -6.35 -15.53 2.05
N GLY A 90 -5.43 -15.97 2.92
CA GLY A 90 -5.33 -15.58 4.32
C GLY A 90 -4.66 -14.23 4.60
N LEU A 91 -4.08 -13.57 3.58
CA LEU A 91 -3.48 -12.25 3.76
C LEU A 91 -4.56 -11.17 4.01
N THR A 92 -4.21 -10.20 4.85
CA THR A 92 -5.03 -8.99 5.04
C THR A 92 -5.15 -8.21 3.72
N PRO A 93 -6.22 -7.42 3.53
CA PRO A 93 -6.35 -6.57 2.34
C PRO A 93 -5.12 -5.66 2.12
N ASP A 94 -4.54 -5.13 3.19
CA ASP A 94 -3.35 -4.28 3.13
C ASP A 94 -2.13 -5.03 2.59
N ALA A 95 -1.87 -6.24 3.11
CA ALA A 95 -0.78 -7.09 2.66
C ALA A 95 -0.93 -7.47 1.17
N LYS A 96 -2.14 -7.87 0.76
CA LYS A 96 -2.46 -8.14 -0.66
C LYS A 96 -2.13 -6.93 -1.54
N ARG A 97 -2.54 -5.73 -1.10
CA ARG A 97 -2.32 -4.48 -1.84
C ARG A 97 -0.85 -4.06 -1.88
N ASP A 98 -0.06 -4.35 -0.84
CA ASP A 98 1.38 -4.10 -0.86
C ASP A 98 2.08 -4.95 -1.92
N PHE A 99 1.76 -6.24 -2.02
CA PHE A 99 2.26 -7.12 -3.08
C PHE A 99 1.83 -6.64 -4.47
N ILE A 100 0.55 -6.31 -4.66
CA ILE A 100 0.02 -5.78 -5.95
C ILE A 100 0.77 -4.52 -6.35
N GLY A 101 0.85 -3.54 -5.44
CA GLY A 101 1.52 -2.28 -5.67
C GLY A 101 3.00 -2.42 -5.98
N TRP A 102 3.68 -3.35 -5.31
CA TRP A 102 5.08 -3.66 -5.61
C TRP A 102 5.26 -4.27 -7.00
N VAL A 103 4.39 -5.21 -7.40
CA VAL A 103 4.39 -5.77 -8.75
C VAL A 103 4.12 -4.69 -9.81
N GLU A 104 3.11 -3.84 -9.60
CA GLU A 104 2.72 -2.78 -10.54
C GLU A 104 3.75 -1.66 -10.66
N SER A 105 4.55 -1.40 -9.62
CA SER A 105 5.61 -0.39 -9.71
C SER A 105 6.76 -0.80 -10.66
N ALA A 106 6.82 -2.05 -11.12
CA ALA A 106 7.76 -2.47 -12.15
C ALA A 106 7.22 -2.12 -13.55
N LYS A 107 7.76 -1.06 -14.14
CA LYS A 107 7.36 -0.58 -15.47
C LYS A 107 7.78 -1.52 -16.62
N GLN A 108 8.88 -2.24 -16.45
CA GLN A 108 9.41 -3.14 -17.47
C GLN A 108 8.82 -4.55 -17.36
N LYS A 109 8.44 -5.15 -18.50
CA LYS A 109 7.76 -6.47 -18.56
C LYS A 109 8.53 -7.57 -17.84
N GLU A 110 9.84 -7.65 -18.05
CA GLU A 110 10.71 -8.64 -17.40
C GLU A 110 10.85 -8.40 -15.91
N ALA A 111 11.01 -7.13 -15.49
CA ALA A 111 11.08 -6.78 -14.08
C ALA A 111 9.77 -7.10 -13.36
N ARG A 112 8.62 -6.87 -14.02
CA ARG A 112 7.29 -7.23 -13.53
C ARG A 112 7.18 -8.74 -13.37
N ARG A 113 7.63 -9.52 -14.36
CA ARG A 113 7.64 -10.99 -14.26
C ARG A 113 8.47 -11.48 -13.08
N ARG A 114 9.70 -10.98 -12.92
CA ARG A 114 10.57 -11.31 -11.77
C ARG A 114 9.91 -10.99 -10.43
N ARG A 115 9.17 -9.88 -10.33
CA ARG A 115 8.43 -9.52 -9.11
C ARG A 115 7.23 -10.44 -8.86
N ILE A 116 6.52 -10.87 -9.89
CA ILE A 116 5.42 -11.84 -9.74
C ILE A 116 5.96 -13.18 -9.20
N ASP A 117 7.05 -13.67 -9.79
CA ASP A 117 7.67 -14.92 -9.36
C ASP A 117 8.18 -14.80 -7.90
N ARG A 118 8.83 -13.68 -7.58
CA ARG A 118 9.30 -13.40 -6.20
C ARG A 118 8.16 -13.18 -5.22
N ALA A 119 7.05 -12.56 -5.63
CA ALA A 119 5.86 -12.41 -4.79
C ALA A 119 5.31 -13.80 -4.42
N CYS A 120 5.16 -14.70 -5.40
CA CYS A 120 4.71 -16.07 -5.15
C CYS A 120 5.65 -16.79 -4.16
N ALA A 121 6.97 -16.64 -4.31
CA ALA A 121 7.95 -17.22 -3.40
C ALA A 121 7.84 -16.67 -1.96
N LEU A 122 7.77 -15.34 -1.82
CA LEU A 122 7.63 -14.67 -0.52
C LEU A 122 6.33 -15.06 0.19
N ILE A 123 5.21 -15.05 -0.54
CA ILE A 123 3.91 -15.47 -0.01
C ILE A 123 3.97 -16.94 0.39
N ALA A 124 4.58 -17.81 -0.43
CA ALA A 124 4.77 -19.22 -0.08
C ALA A 124 5.70 -19.43 1.14
N ALA A 125 6.58 -18.48 1.44
CA ALA A 125 7.40 -18.46 2.65
C ALA A 125 6.67 -17.88 3.88
N GLY A 126 5.45 -17.35 3.72
CA GLY A 126 4.68 -16.76 4.82
C GLY A 126 4.93 -15.28 5.08
N LYS A 127 5.62 -14.57 4.17
CA LYS A 127 5.84 -13.13 4.29
C LYS A 127 4.56 -12.36 3.93
N ALA A 128 4.25 -11.33 4.72
CA ALA A 128 3.09 -10.46 4.52
C ALA A 128 3.42 -9.17 3.73
N THR A 129 4.70 -8.90 3.47
CA THR A 129 5.17 -7.72 2.73
C THR A 129 6.19 -8.13 1.65
N PRO A 130 6.24 -7.41 0.52
CA PRO A 130 7.23 -7.64 -0.54
C PRO A 130 8.61 -7.01 -0.28
N ALA A 131 8.71 -6.11 0.70
CA ALA A 131 9.93 -5.51 1.21
C ALA A 131 10.13 -5.97 2.66
N ASP A 132 11.37 -6.32 3.03
CA ASP A 132 11.75 -6.54 4.43
C ASP A 132 11.67 -5.24 5.24
#